data_AF-A0A4Y8CA81-F1
#
_entry.id   AF-A0A4Y8CA81-F1
#
_cell.length_a   1.000
_cell.length_b   1.000
_cell.length_c   1.000
_cell.angle_alpha   90.00
_cell.angle_beta   90.00
_cell.angle_gamma   90.00
#
_symmetry.space_group_name_H-M   'P 1'
#
loop_
_entity.id
_entity.type
_entity.pdbx_description
1 polymer ?
#
loop_
_entity_poly.entity_id
_entity_poly.type
_entity_poly.pdbx_seq_one_letter_code
_entity_poly.pdbx_strand_id
1 'polypeptide(L)'
;MKGRREFFVSAFKAVCLCTGGGFLANLALKADDNYALRPPGAEDEARFLSKCIRCGLCVKACPYDTLKLASLLDSPKNGTPFFKAREIPCYLCKDIPCIRECPTDALDKKHLEQGIESLKMGIAIVDSAS
;
A
#
# COMPACT_ATOMS: atom_id res chain seq x y z
N MET A 1 45.80 -25.49 22.12
CA MET A 1 44.41 -25.55 21.58
C MET A 1 43.60 -24.23 21.69
N LYS A 2 44.14 -23.11 22.21
CA LYS A 2 43.38 -21.84 22.33
C LYS A 2 43.24 -21.05 21.00
N GLY A 3 44.26 -21.04 20.13
CA GLY A 3 44.26 -20.20 18.91
C GLY A 3 43.22 -20.57 17.84
N ARG A 4 42.88 -21.85 17.66
CA ARG A 4 41.88 -22.27 16.67
C ARG A 4 40.46 -21.84 17.06
N ARG A 5 40.11 -21.92 18.35
CA ARG A 5 38.78 -21.56 18.85
C ARG A 5 38.53 -20.06 18.73
N GLU A 6 39.52 -19.24 19.08
CA GLU A 6 39.42 -17.77 18.94
C GLU A 6 39.26 -17.33 17.48
N PHE A 7 39.95 -18.00 16.55
CA PHE A 7 39.81 -17.73 15.12
C PHE A 7 38.39 -17.99 14.61
N PHE A 8 37.79 -19.15 14.95
CA PHE A 8 36.41 -19.45 14.54
C PHE A 8 35.39 -18.51 15.19
N VAL A 9 35.59 -18.13 16.45
CA VAL A 9 34.71 -17.17 17.15
C VAL A 9 34.79 -15.78 16.51
N SER A 10 35.98 -15.31 16.16
CA SER A 10 36.17 -14.01 15.50
C SER A 10 35.57 -13.99 14.10
N ALA A 11 35.80 -15.05 13.31
CA ALA A 11 35.21 -15.20 11.98
C ALA A 11 33.68 -15.22 12.03
N PHE A 12 33.08 -15.94 12.98
CA PHE A 12 31.63 -16.02 13.14
C PHE A 12 31.04 -14.66 13.53
N LYS A 13 31.68 -13.91 14.44
CA LYS A 13 31.27 -12.54 14.81
C LYS A 13 31.30 -11.60 13.61
N ALA A 14 32.35 -11.64 12.80
CA ALA A 14 32.47 -10.80 11.60
C ALA A 14 31.36 -11.12 10.59
N VAL A 15 31.11 -12.41 10.33
CA VAL A 15 30.02 -12.83 9.43
C VAL A 15 28.67 -12.38 9.95
N CYS A 16 28.36 -12.58 11.22
CA CYS A 16 27.09 -12.14 11.81
C CYS A 16 26.90 -10.62 11.76
N LEU A 17 27.97 -9.84 11.99
CA LEU A 17 27.92 -8.38 11.89
C LEU A 17 27.68 -7.91 10.46
N CYS A 18 28.35 -8.50 9.48
CA CYS A 18 28.19 -8.14 8.07
C CYS A 18 26.81 -8.54 7.53
N THR A 19 26.32 -9.74 7.84
CA THR A 19 25.00 -10.20 7.36
C THR A 19 23.86 -9.51 8.09
N GLY A 20 23.94 -9.38 9.42
CA GLY A 20 22.95 -8.65 10.21
C GLY A 20 22.92 -7.16 9.87
N GLY A 21 24.09 -6.53 9.75
CA GLY A 21 24.21 -5.13 9.35
C GLY A 21 23.71 -4.88 7.92
N GLY A 22 24.06 -5.75 6.98
CA GLY A 22 23.59 -5.67 5.59
C GLY A 22 22.07 -5.84 5.47
N PHE A 23 21.48 -6.78 6.21
CA PHE A 23 20.03 -6.97 6.24
C PHE A 23 19.30 -5.76 6.83
N LEU A 24 19.78 -5.22 7.95
CA LEU A 24 19.19 -4.02 8.58
C LEU A 24 19.33 -2.79 7.70
N ALA A 25 20.49 -2.60 7.06
CA ALA A 25 20.70 -1.51 6.11
C ALA A 25 19.78 -1.63 4.89
N ASN A 26 19.58 -2.84 4.36
CA ASN A 26 18.66 -3.05 3.25
C ASN A 26 17.21 -2.71 3.63
N LEU A 27 16.78 -3.07 4.83
CA LEU A 27 15.44 -2.73 5.32
C LEU A 27 15.28 -1.21 5.55
N ALA A 28 16.31 -0.55 6.07
CA ALA A 28 16.28 0.90 6.35
C ALA A 28 16.41 1.77 5.09
N LEU A 29 17.17 1.31 4.09
CA LEU A 29 17.40 2.03 2.83
C LEU A 29 16.39 1.70 1.73
N LYS A 30 15.41 0.82 2.00
CA LYS A 30 14.38 0.49 1.03
C LYS A 30 13.60 1.78 0.73
N ALA A 31 13.84 2.33 -0.46
CA ALA A 31 13.19 3.54 -0.92
C ALA A 31 11.68 3.29 -0.95
N ASP A 32 10.95 4.13 -0.23
CA ASP A 32 9.50 4.11 -0.26
C ASP A 32 9.06 4.92 -1.48
N ASP A 33 8.42 4.25 -2.43
CA ASP A 33 7.70 4.93 -3.49
C ASP A 33 6.52 5.64 -2.82
N ASN A 34 6.68 6.94 -2.55
CA ASN A 34 5.78 7.75 -1.72
C ASN A 34 4.39 7.98 -2.35
N TYR A 35 3.99 7.12 -3.30
CA TYR A 35 2.78 7.21 -4.08
C TYR A 35 1.91 5.97 -3.85
N ALA A 36 0.94 6.12 -2.95
CA ALA A 36 -0.12 5.15 -2.71
C ALA A 36 -1.44 5.66 -3.29
N LEU A 37 -1.93 4.99 -4.34
CA LEU A 37 -3.25 5.29 -4.88
C LEU A 37 -4.34 4.73 -3.95
N ARG A 38 -5.24 5.61 -3.53
CA ARG A 38 -6.40 5.27 -2.71
C ARG A 38 -7.58 4.80 -3.58
N PRO A 39 -8.49 3.97 -3.04
CA PRO A 39 -9.72 3.60 -3.72
C PRO A 39 -10.55 4.83 -4.15
N PRO A 40 -11.45 4.68 -5.14
CA PRO A 40 -12.37 5.76 -5.53
C PRO A 40 -13.19 6.25 -4.32
N GLY A 41 -13.35 7.57 -4.21
CA GLY A 41 -14.11 8.22 -3.15
C GLY A 41 -13.31 8.52 -1.87
N ALA A 42 -12.02 8.15 -1.83
CA ALA A 42 -11.09 8.60 -0.80
C ALA A 42 -10.52 9.98 -1.16
N GLU A 43 -11.23 11.05 -0.79
CA GLU A 43 -10.86 12.43 -1.20
C GLU A 43 -9.64 12.97 -0.45
N ASP A 44 -9.77 13.23 0.85
CA ASP A 44 -8.72 13.78 1.70
C ASP A 44 -8.11 12.69 2.56
N GLU A 45 -6.77 12.60 2.56
CA GLU A 45 -6.04 11.54 3.27
C GLU A 45 -6.30 11.59 4.78
N ALA A 46 -6.33 12.78 5.41
CA ALA A 46 -6.57 12.88 6.85
C ALA A 46 -8.00 12.47 7.23
N ARG A 47 -9.00 12.91 6.46
CA ARG A 47 -10.41 12.52 6.59
C ARG A 47 -10.62 11.04 6.36
N PHE A 48 -9.99 10.49 5.33
CA PHE A 48 -10.05 9.06 5.02
C PHE A 48 -9.49 8.24 6.17
N LEU A 49 -8.31 8.61 6.68
CA LEU A 49 -7.65 7.89 7.76
C LEU A 49 -8.38 7.99 9.10
N SER A 50 -9.12 9.06 9.36
CA SER A 50 -9.92 9.21 10.58
C SER A 50 -11.20 8.36 10.55
N LYS A 51 -11.76 8.10 9.36
CA LYS A 51 -12.98 7.30 9.18
C LYS A 51 -12.72 5.82 8.87
N CYS A 52 -11.58 5.48 8.29
CA CYS A 52 -11.28 4.12 7.87
C CYS A 52 -11.02 3.21 9.08
N ILE A 53 -11.95 2.31 9.35
CA ILE A 53 -11.84 1.29 10.41
C ILE A 53 -11.09 0.03 9.97
N ARG A 54 -10.47 0.03 8.78
CA ARG A 54 -9.64 -1.09 8.26
C ARG A 54 -10.38 -2.43 8.18
N CYS A 55 -11.67 -2.39 7.88
CA CYS A 55 -12.52 -3.59 7.82
C CYS A 55 -12.32 -4.46 6.58
N GLY A 56 -11.68 -3.96 5.52
CA GLY A 56 -11.42 -4.72 4.29
C GLY A 56 -12.64 -4.99 3.39
N LEU A 57 -13.82 -4.47 3.72
CA LEU A 57 -15.03 -4.69 2.90
C LEU A 57 -14.90 -4.13 1.48
N CYS A 58 -14.26 -2.98 1.31
CA CYS A 58 -13.97 -2.42 -0.01
C CYS A 58 -13.07 -3.32 -0.87
N VAL A 59 -12.10 -4.02 -0.25
CA VAL A 59 -11.22 -4.98 -0.93
C VAL A 59 -12.02 -6.19 -1.40
N LYS A 60 -12.84 -6.76 -0.51
CA LYS A 60 -13.71 -7.91 -0.84
C LYS A 60 -14.76 -7.56 -1.90
N ALA A 61 -15.22 -6.32 -1.93
CA ALA A 61 -16.21 -5.85 -2.89
C ALA A 61 -15.64 -5.57 -4.28
N CYS A 62 -14.31 -5.49 -4.43
CA CYS A 62 -13.68 -5.20 -5.71
C CYS A 62 -13.71 -6.45 -6.61
N PRO A 63 -14.41 -6.43 -7.75
CA PRO A 63 -14.54 -7.62 -8.61
C PRO A 63 -13.28 -7.98 -9.39
N TYR A 64 -12.28 -7.08 -9.41
CA TYR A 64 -11.06 -7.21 -10.19
C TYR A 64 -9.80 -7.40 -9.33
N ASP A 65 -9.97 -7.60 -8.01
CA ASP A 65 -8.87 -7.74 -7.05
C ASP A 65 -7.82 -6.60 -7.12
N THR A 66 -8.25 -5.41 -7.58
CA THR A 66 -7.41 -4.21 -7.68
C THR A 66 -6.94 -3.75 -6.31
N LEU A 67 -7.83 -3.75 -5.33
CA LEU A 67 -7.58 -3.19 -4.00
C LEU A 67 -6.90 -4.22 -3.10
N LYS A 68 -5.90 -3.77 -2.32
CA LYS A 68 -5.22 -4.57 -1.31
C LYS A 68 -5.13 -3.79 0.01
N LEU A 69 -5.05 -4.49 1.14
CA LEU A 69 -4.77 -3.87 2.42
C LEU A 69 -3.27 -3.69 2.60
N ALA A 70 -2.84 -2.49 2.99
CA ALA A 70 -1.44 -2.19 3.25
C ALA A 70 -0.87 -3.07 4.36
N SER A 71 0.25 -3.72 4.08
CA SER A 71 1.10 -4.43 5.03
C SER A 71 2.15 -3.49 5.63
N LEU A 72 2.94 -3.99 6.60
CA LEU A 72 4.01 -3.21 7.25
C LEU A 72 5.11 -2.73 6.29
N LEU A 73 5.21 -3.35 5.11
CA LEU A 73 6.25 -3.08 4.12
C LEU A 73 5.73 -2.24 2.95
N ASP A 74 4.44 -1.86 2.98
CA ASP A 74 3.84 -1.01 1.97
C ASP A 74 3.86 0.46 2.42
N SER A 75 3.91 1.38 1.45
CA SER A 75 3.93 2.84 1.66
C SER A 75 2.72 3.41 2.41
N PRO A 76 1.46 3.02 2.11
CA PRO A 76 0.31 3.55 2.81
C PRO A 76 0.20 3.01 4.25
N LYS A 77 -0.46 3.76 5.13
CA LYS A 77 -0.66 3.35 6.52
C LYS A 77 -1.21 1.92 6.65
N ASN A 78 -0.62 1.12 7.51
CA ASN A 78 -0.97 -0.28 7.74
C ASN A 78 -2.48 -0.52 7.88
N GLY A 79 -2.98 -1.52 7.16
CA GLY A 79 -4.37 -1.94 7.13
C GLY A 79 -5.32 -0.99 6.39
N THR A 80 -4.80 0.05 5.73
CA THR A 80 -5.61 0.90 4.87
C THR A 80 -5.61 0.37 3.44
N PRO A 81 -6.74 0.43 2.71
CA PRO A 81 -6.80 -0.02 1.33
C PRO A 81 -6.02 0.91 0.38
N PHE A 82 -5.35 0.31 -0.59
CA PHE A 82 -4.63 0.98 -1.66
C PHE A 82 -4.55 0.06 -2.89
N PHE A 83 -4.07 0.58 -4.02
CA PHE A 83 -3.74 -0.22 -5.18
C PHE A 83 -2.52 0.34 -5.94
N LYS A 84 -1.95 -0.49 -6.81
CA LYS A 84 -0.84 -0.11 -7.68
C LYS A 84 -1.32 -0.14 -9.12
N ALA A 85 -1.55 1.05 -9.69
CA ALA A 85 -2.14 1.18 -11.03
C ALA A 85 -1.33 0.51 -12.15
N ARG A 86 0.00 0.40 -12.00
CA ARG A 86 0.87 -0.30 -12.96
C ARG A 86 0.77 -1.83 -12.90
N GLU A 87 0.26 -2.40 -11.80
CA GLU A 87 0.05 -3.84 -11.65
C GLU A 87 -1.36 -4.22 -12.08
N ILE A 88 -2.37 -3.71 -11.36
CA ILE A 88 -3.79 -3.91 -11.64
C ILE A 88 -4.46 -2.55 -11.45
N PRO A 89 -4.99 -1.91 -12.50
CA PRO A 89 -5.64 -0.61 -12.39
C PRO A 89 -7.03 -0.73 -11.78
N CYS A 90 -7.58 0.40 -11.34
CA CYS A 90 -9.00 0.49 -11.04
C CYS A 90 -9.78 0.62 -12.36
N TYR A 91 -10.65 -0.35 -12.64
CA TYR A 91 -11.53 -0.34 -13.82
C TYR A 91 -12.73 0.60 -13.71
N LEU A 92 -12.79 1.42 -12.64
CA LEU A 92 -13.84 2.42 -12.41
C LEU A 92 -15.26 1.86 -12.65
N CYS A 93 -15.62 0.83 -11.89
CA CYS A 93 -16.90 0.12 -12.02
C CYS A 93 -18.08 1.11 -11.96
N LYS A 94 -19.09 0.95 -12.83
CA LYS A 94 -20.25 1.85 -12.93
C LYS A 94 -21.07 1.93 -11.63
N ASP A 95 -21.16 0.83 -10.91
CA ASP A 95 -21.89 0.65 -9.66
C ASP A 95 -21.03 0.91 -8.40
N ILE A 96 -19.72 1.14 -8.58
CA ILE A 96 -18.73 1.47 -7.55
C ILE A 96 -18.94 0.67 -6.23
N PRO A 97 -18.88 -0.68 -6.28
CA PRO A 97 -19.26 -1.53 -5.15
C PRO A 97 -18.38 -1.28 -3.91
N CYS A 98 -17.12 -0.87 -4.10
CA CYS A 98 -16.22 -0.53 -3.01
C CYS A 98 -16.71 0.64 -2.13
N ILE A 99 -17.36 1.66 -2.71
CA ILE A 99 -17.96 2.78 -1.95
C ILE A 99 -19.23 2.31 -1.25
N ARG A 100 -20.07 1.55 -1.96
CA ARG A 100 -21.35 1.05 -1.44
C ARG A 100 -21.20 0.20 -0.18
N GLU A 101 -20.20 -0.69 -0.17
CA GLU A 101 -19.90 -1.58 0.96
C GLU A 101 -19.13 -0.88 2.10
N CYS A 102 -18.75 0.39 1.96
CA CYS A 102 -18.05 1.12 3.02
C CYS A 102 -19.03 1.51 4.16
N PRO A 103 -18.86 0.97 5.38
CA PRO A 103 -19.81 1.22 6.46
C PRO A 103 -19.61 2.59 7.12
N THR A 104 -18.38 3.11 7.14
CA THR A 104 -18.00 4.33 7.88
C THR A 104 -17.92 5.58 7.03
N ASP A 105 -18.32 5.50 5.76
CA ASP A 105 -18.24 6.64 4.83
C ASP A 105 -16.81 7.21 4.72
N ALA A 106 -15.81 6.32 4.87
CA ALA A 106 -14.41 6.63 4.58
C ALA A 106 -14.21 6.84 3.08
N LEU A 107 -14.97 6.11 2.27
CA LEU A 107 -15.17 6.41 0.86
C LEU A 107 -16.51 7.14 0.72
N ASP A 108 -16.48 8.35 0.16
CA ASP A 108 -17.62 9.27 0.20
C ASP A 108 -18.79 8.76 -0.65
N LYS A 109 -19.92 8.45 -0.01
CA LYS A 109 -21.10 7.87 -0.67
C LYS A 109 -21.78 8.82 -1.65
N LYS A 110 -21.50 10.13 -1.61
CA LYS A 110 -22.07 11.09 -2.57
C LYS A 110 -21.79 10.72 -4.03
N HIS A 111 -20.68 10.04 -4.28
CA HIS A 111 -20.29 9.62 -5.62
C HIS A 111 -21.18 8.52 -6.21
N LEU A 112 -21.97 7.82 -5.38
CA LEU A 112 -22.96 6.86 -5.86
C LEU A 112 -24.10 7.55 -6.63
N GLU A 113 -24.45 8.77 -6.24
CA GLU A 113 -25.50 9.57 -6.90
C GLU A 113 -24.94 10.42 -8.04
N GLN A 114 -23.75 11.01 -7.83
CA GLN A 114 -23.07 11.87 -8.81
C GLN A 114 -22.42 11.08 -9.95
N GLY A 115 -22.28 9.76 -9.80
CA GLY A 115 -21.69 8.88 -10.80
C GLY A 115 -20.16 8.95 -10.87
N ILE A 116 -19.60 8.15 -11.77
CA ILE A 116 -18.15 7.92 -11.87
C ILE A 116 -17.33 9.18 -12.20
N GLU A 117 -17.93 10.17 -12.88
CA GLU A 117 -17.24 11.40 -13.29
C GLU A 117 -16.90 12.31 -12.11
N SER A 118 -17.60 12.15 -10.99
CA SER A 118 -17.34 12.90 -9.76
C SER A 118 -16.11 12.40 -8.99
N LEU A 119 -15.59 11.23 -9.33
CA LEU A 119 -14.48 10.59 -8.63
C LEU A 119 -13.13 11.19 -9.03
N LYS A 120 -12.28 11.41 -8.02
CA LYS A 120 -10.90 11.87 -8.19
C LYS A 120 -9.96 10.85 -7.55
N MET A 121 -9.04 10.27 -8.34
CA MET A 121 -8.09 9.23 -7.90
C MET A 121 -6.64 9.59 -8.27
N GLY A 122 -6.31 10.88 -8.25
CA GLY A 122 -5.03 11.40 -8.70
C GLY A 122 -5.00 11.75 -10.20
N ILE A 123 -3.82 12.14 -10.69
CA ILE A 123 -3.58 12.54 -12.08
C ILE A 123 -2.62 11.53 -12.71
N ALA A 124 -3.03 10.93 -13.84
CA ALA A 124 -2.17 10.04 -14.61
C ALA A 124 -1.32 10.85 -15.60
N ILE A 125 -0.02 10.56 -15.64
CA ILE A 125 0.90 11.09 -16.65
C ILE A 125 1.13 9.98 -17.67
N VAL A 126 0.72 10.22 -18.90
CA VAL A 126 0.91 9.30 -20.03
C VAL A 126 2.07 9.81 -20.85
N ASP A 127 3.12 9.01 -20.97
CA ASP A 127 4.24 9.30 -21.85
C ASP A 127 3.90 8.84 -23.27
N SER A 128 3.83 9.78 -24.20
CA SER A 128 3.47 9.54 -25.61
C SER A 128 4.57 8.84 -26.41
N ALA A 129 5.77 8.67 -25.85
CA ALA A 129 6.92 8.07 -26.53
C ALA A 129 7.05 6.54 -26.37
N SER A 130 6.06 5.89 -25.72
CA SER A 130 6.05 4.45 -25.44
C SER A 130 5.48 3.60 -26.57
#